data_AF-A0A7S3EPU1-F1
#
_entry.id   AF-A0A7S3EPU1-F1
#
_cell.length_a   1.000
_cell.length_b   1.000
_cell.length_c   1.000
_cell.angle_alpha   90.00
_cell.angle_beta   90.00
_cell.angle_gamma   90.00
#
_symmetry.space_group_name_H-M   'P 1'
#
loop_
_entity.id
_entity.type
_entity.pdbx_description
1 polymer ?
#
loop_
_entity_poly.entity_id
_entity_poly.type
_entity_poly.pdbx_seq_one_letter_code
_entity_poly.pdbx_strand_id
1 'polypeptide(L)'
;VSYVAQHSLHHIEDYLDNNPIAYLQERFRLGLDRELSKLKTLQLTDAEREETGQIGSVASVLGRQQRGKELWYEVLKNGRKKSDTQWYPESELKSQFKPYVMKLCSNFDEKEKAMQSGLSIRPITSEECLNHLDDFGINSELAHGKIKQMSGGQRQRLVLAAAFWTKPHMIALDEPTN
;
A
#
# COMPACT_ATOMS: atom_id res chain seq x y z
N VAL A 1 -6.67 -6.18 5.52
CA VAL A 1 -5.96 -7.31 6.12
C VAL A 1 -4.49 -6.96 6.03
N SER A 2 -3.76 -6.99 7.15
CA SER A 2 -2.31 -6.78 7.16
C SER A 2 -1.63 -8.15 7.28
N TYR A 3 -0.54 -8.37 6.55
CA TYR A 3 0.14 -9.66 6.46
C TYR A 3 1.57 -9.53 7.00
N VAL A 4 1.91 -10.37 7.96
CA VAL A 4 3.27 -10.51 8.49
C VAL A 4 3.73 -11.94 8.21
N ALA A 5 4.61 -12.09 7.23
CA ALA A 5 5.22 -13.36 6.85
C ALA A 5 6.61 -13.51 7.48
N GLN A 6 7.15 -14.72 7.47
CA GLN A 6 8.57 -15.00 7.72
C GLN A 6 9.51 -14.16 6.81
N HIS A 7 9.05 -13.86 5.58
CA HIS A 7 9.72 -12.98 4.62
C HIS A 7 9.55 -11.48 4.90
N SER A 8 8.78 -11.08 5.92
CA SER A 8 8.61 -9.67 6.29
C SER A 8 9.92 -9.02 6.77
N LEU A 9 10.92 -9.83 7.14
CA LEU A 9 12.29 -9.36 7.39
C LEU A 9 12.98 -8.86 6.12
N HIS A 10 12.71 -9.41 4.93
CA HIS A 10 13.35 -8.90 3.69
C HIS A 10 13.04 -7.43 3.44
N HIS A 11 11.86 -6.97 3.83
CA HIS A 11 11.47 -5.56 3.66
C HIS A 11 12.20 -4.63 4.62
N ILE A 12 12.73 -5.14 5.74
CA ILE A 12 13.51 -4.35 6.68
C ILE A 12 14.98 -4.24 6.26
N GLU A 13 15.45 -5.15 5.41
CA GLU A 13 16.84 -5.19 4.92
C GLU A 13 17.19 -3.93 4.12
N ASP A 14 16.23 -3.39 3.37
CA ASP A 14 16.38 -2.14 2.63
C ASP A 14 16.54 -0.90 3.54
N TYR A 15 16.20 -1.02 4.82
CA TYR A 15 16.16 0.09 5.79
C TYR A 15 17.15 -0.08 6.95
N LEU A 16 18.13 -0.98 6.84
CA LEU A 16 19.06 -1.29 7.94
C LEU A 16 19.87 -0.10 8.47
N ASP A 17 20.13 0.90 7.63
CA ASP A 17 20.83 2.13 8.02
C ASP A 17 19.92 3.24 8.56
N ASN A 18 18.60 3.08 8.43
CA ASN A 18 17.61 4.00 9.00
C ASN A 18 17.40 3.71 10.49
N ASN A 19 16.82 4.67 11.21
CA ASN A 19 16.27 4.42 12.53
C ASN A 19 14.79 3.96 12.41
N PRO A 20 14.25 3.25 13.42
CA PRO A 20 12.86 2.78 13.42
C PRO A 20 11.80 3.84 13.14
N ILE A 21 11.99 5.07 13.63
CA ILE A 21 11.06 6.19 13.38
C ILE A 21 11.06 6.54 11.89
N ALA A 22 12.24 6.72 11.31
CA ALA A 22 12.42 7.02 9.89
C ALA A 22 11.86 5.91 9.01
N TYR A 23 12.02 4.64 9.41
CA TYR A 23 11.42 3.51 8.72
C TYR A 23 9.89 3.60 8.67
N LEU A 24 9.20 3.86 9.80
CA LEU A 24 7.75 4.07 9.80
C LEU A 24 7.35 5.28 8.96
N GLN A 25 8.10 6.39 9.08
CA GLN A 25 7.85 7.61 8.32
C GLN A 25 7.95 7.42 6.81
N GLU A 26 8.95 6.68 6.34
CA GLU A 26 9.14 6.41 4.91
C GLU A 26 8.14 5.37 4.39
N ARG A 27 7.83 4.35 5.19
CA ARG A 27 6.90 3.28 4.83
C ARG A 27 5.46 3.77 4.69
N PHE A 28 5.02 4.65 5.59
CA PHE A 28 3.62 5.14 5.64
C PHE A 28 3.44 6.58 5.17
N ARG A 29 4.43 7.15 4.47
CA ARG A 29 4.36 8.52 3.94
C ARG A 29 3.11 8.71 3.07
N LEU A 30 2.34 9.77 3.35
CA LEU A 30 1.05 10.10 2.69
C LEU A 30 -0.11 9.12 3.00
N GLY A 31 -0.04 8.32 4.07
CA GLY A 31 -1.12 7.42 4.47
C GLY A 31 -1.24 6.16 3.62
N LEU A 32 -0.30 5.94 2.71
CA LEU A 32 -0.20 4.73 1.88
C LEU A 32 0.91 3.87 2.45
N ASP A 33 0.61 2.62 2.84
CA ASP A 33 1.65 1.63 3.12
C ASP A 33 2.33 1.27 1.80
N ARG A 34 3.54 1.80 1.57
CA ARG A 34 4.29 1.56 0.32
C ARG A 34 4.61 0.07 0.14
N GLU A 35 4.57 -0.73 1.21
CA GLU A 35 4.76 -2.19 1.13
C GLU A 35 3.52 -2.91 0.59
N LEU A 36 2.30 -2.39 0.81
CA LEU A 36 1.10 -2.94 0.17
C LEU A 36 1.12 -2.69 -1.34
N SER A 37 1.60 -1.52 -1.77
CA SER A 37 1.82 -1.22 -3.20
C SER A 37 2.91 -2.09 -3.85
N LYS A 38 3.70 -2.83 -3.07
CA LYS A 38 4.70 -3.80 -3.55
C LYS A 38 4.16 -5.23 -3.72
N LEU A 39 2.90 -5.50 -3.34
CA LEU A 39 2.29 -6.81 -3.62
C LEU A 39 2.23 -7.05 -5.14
N LYS A 40 2.86 -8.13 -5.60
CA LYS A 40 3.00 -8.48 -7.03
C LYS A 40 1.67 -8.56 -7.78
N THR A 41 0.57 -8.85 -7.08
CA THR A 41 -0.78 -8.93 -7.65
C THR A 41 -1.35 -7.58 -8.08
N LEU A 42 -0.89 -6.49 -7.46
CA LEU A 42 -1.38 -5.12 -7.68
C LEU A 42 -0.49 -4.31 -8.63
N GLN A 43 0.76 -4.75 -8.81
CA GLN A 43 1.67 -4.10 -9.76
C GLN A 43 1.35 -4.49 -11.19
N LEU A 44 1.37 -3.48 -12.06
CA LEU A 44 1.46 -3.69 -13.50
C LEU A 44 2.85 -4.23 -13.82
N THR A 45 2.89 -5.34 -14.55
CA THR A 45 4.11 -5.85 -15.18
C THR A 45 4.60 -4.85 -16.23
N ASP A 46 5.86 -4.94 -16.66
CA ASP A 46 6.40 -4.02 -17.66
C ASP A 46 5.63 -4.10 -19.00
N ALA A 47 5.21 -5.30 -19.38
CA ALA A 47 4.33 -5.49 -20.54
C ALA A 47 2.97 -4.76 -20.36
N GLU A 48 2.34 -4.89 -19.19
CA GLU A 48 1.06 -4.20 -18.92
C GLU A 48 1.25 -2.67 -18.86
N ARG A 49 2.40 -2.17 -18.39
CA ARG A 49 2.74 -0.74 -18.42
C ARG A 49 2.86 -0.23 -19.86
N GLU A 50 3.54 -0.97 -20.73
CA GLU A 50 3.61 -0.64 -22.16
C GLU A 50 2.22 -0.65 -22.80
N GLU A 51 1.36 -1.61 -22.44
CA GLU A 51 -0.02 -1.66 -22.92
C GLU A 51 -0.84 -0.43 -22.53
N THR A 52 -0.64 0.12 -21.32
CA THR A 52 -1.32 1.35 -20.91
C THR A 52 -1.00 2.52 -21.84
N GLY A 53 0.22 2.56 -22.39
CA GLY A 53 0.71 3.59 -23.31
C GLY A 53 0.14 3.53 -24.73
N GLN A 54 -0.54 2.43 -25.10
CA GLN A 54 -1.08 2.25 -26.43
C GLN A 54 -2.31 3.13 -26.69
N ILE A 55 -2.46 3.55 -27.94
CA ILE A 55 -3.61 4.35 -28.37
C ILE A 55 -4.88 3.52 -28.26
N GLY A 56 -5.88 4.05 -27.56
CA GLY A 56 -7.17 3.39 -27.27
C GLY A 56 -7.17 2.59 -25.96
N SER A 57 -6.00 2.31 -25.39
CA SER A 57 -5.88 1.63 -24.09
C SER A 57 -6.28 2.53 -22.94
N VAL A 58 -6.66 1.90 -21.82
CA VAL A 58 -6.88 2.58 -20.55
C VAL A 58 -5.54 2.90 -19.92
N ALA A 59 -5.28 4.19 -19.70
CA ALA A 59 -4.07 4.68 -19.07
C ALA A 59 -4.17 4.70 -17.54
N SER A 60 -5.31 5.15 -17.00
CA SER A 60 -5.53 5.25 -15.56
C SER A 60 -7.02 5.25 -15.20
N VAL A 61 -7.31 5.05 -13.91
CA VAL A 61 -8.63 5.23 -13.30
C VAL A 61 -8.61 6.53 -12.49
N LEU A 62 -9.61 7.38 -12.69
CA LEU A 62 -9.70 8.71 -12.10
C LEU A 62 -10.78 8.83 -11.01
N GLY A 63 -11.81 7.99 -11.09
CA GLY A 63 -12.99 8.10 -10.25
C GLY A 63 -13.69 6.77 -10.07
N ARG A 64 -14.45 6.66 -8.97
CA ARG A 64 -15.29 5.51 -8.64
C ARG A 64 -16.63 6.01 -8.10
N GLN A 65 -17.72 5.39 -8.53
CA GLN A 65 -19.07 5.66 -8.04
C GLN A 65 -19.85 4.35 -7.91
N GLN A 66 -20.75 4.28 -6.93
CA GLN A 66 -21.71 3.19 -6.85
C GLN A 66 -23.04 3.63 -7.48
N ARG A 67 -23.50 2.91 -8.51
CA ARG A 67 -24.78 3.17 -9.19
C ARG A 67 -25.67 1.94 -9.02
N GLY A 68 -26.62 2.03 -8.09
CA GLY A 68 -27.43 0.88 -7.69
C GLY A 68 -26.56 -0.19 -7.01
N LYS A 69 -26.54 -1.41 -7.57
CA LYS A 69 -25.79 -2.55 -7.03
C LYS A 69 -24.41 -2.74 -7.67
N GLU A 70 -24.03 -1.90 -8.64
CA GLU A 70 -22.80 -2.06 -9.42
C GLU A 70 -21.85 -0.88 -9.21
N LEU A 71 -20.55 -1.18 -9.25
CA LEU A 71 -19.50 -0.18 -9.23
C LEU A 71 -19.20 0.32 -10.63
N TRP A 72 -18.97 1.62 -10.72
CA TRP A 72 -18.63 2.33 -11.94
C TRP A 72 -17.30 3.03 -11.76
N TYR A 73 -16.48 2.99 -12.79
CA TYR A 73 -15.15 3.59 -12.79
C TYR A 73 -15.01 4.56 -13.95
N GLU A 74 -14.42 5.72 -13.67
CA GLU A 74 -14.01 6.69 -14.67
C GLU A 74 -12.60 6.34 -15.14
N VAL A 75 -12.46 5.99 -16.41
CA VAL A 75 -11.19 5.59 -16.99
C VAL A 75 -10.69 6.66 -17.96
N LEU A 76 -9.41 7.00 -17.87
CA LEU A 76 -8.69 7.82 -18.83
C LEU A 76 -8.15 6.91 -19.92
N LYS A 77 -8.51 7.17 -21.18
CA LYS A 77 -7.96 6.47 -22.34
C LYS A 77 -6.90 7.29 -23.04
N ASN A 78 -5.86 6.62 -23.53
CA ASN A 78 -4.84 7.25 -24.35
C ASN A 78 -5.38 7.51 -25.75
N GLY A 79 -5.56 8.78 -26.11
CA GLY A 79 -5.98 9.17 -27.45
C GLY A 79 -4.82 9.63 -28.33
N ARG A 80 -5.07 9.74 -29.64
CA ARG A 80 -4.06 10.17 -30.64
C ARG A 80 -3.64 11.64 -30.51
N LYS A 81 -4.49 12.48 -29.92
CA LYS A 81 -4.29 13.96 -29.84
C LYS A 81 -4.70 14.58 -28.50
N LYS A 82 -5.62 13.94 -27.76
CA LYS A 82 -6.04 14.30 -26.40
C LYS A 82 -6.41 13.02 -25.67
N SER A 83 -6.26 13.00 -24.36
CA SER A 83 -6.82 11.99 -23.49
C SER A 83 -8.32 12.24 -23.29
N ASP A 84 -9.09 11.18 -23.16
CA ASP A 84 -10.54 11.24 -22.96
C ASP A 84 -10.93 10.38 -21.75
N THR A 85 -11.97 10.80 -21.04
CA THR A 85 -12.44 10.17 -19.80
C THR A 85 -13.85 9.64 -19.98
N GLN A 86 -14.08 8.38 -19.62
CA GLN A 86 -15.40 7.79 -19.73
C GLN A 86 -15.70 6.85 -18.56
N TRP A 87 -16.98 6.82 -18.16
CA TRP A 87 -17.48 5.96 -17.10
C TRP A 87 -17.91 4.62 -17.66
N TYR A 88 -17.44 3.54 -17.03
CA TYR A 88 -17.81 2.16 -17.36
C TYR A 88 -18.27 1.40 -16.12
N PRO A 89 -19.25 0.50 -16.24
CA PRO A 89 -19.56 -0.45 -15.17
C PRO A 89 -18.44 -1.48 -15.01
N GLU A 90 -18.23 -1.97 -13.79
CA GLU A 90 -17.21 -2.96 -13.47
C GLU A 90 -17.33 -4.24 -14.32
N SER A 91 -18.55 -4.70 -14.58
CA SER A 91 -18.80 -5.88 -15.41
C SER A 91 -18.30 -5.70 -16.85
N GLU A 92 -18.42 -4.50 -17.41
CA GLU A 92 -17.93 -4.16 -18.75
C GLU A 92 -16.40 -4.08 -18.77
N LEU A 93 -15.79 -3.40 -17.78
CA LEU A 93 -14.33 -3.36 -17.63
C LEU A 93 -13.73 -4.76 -17.50
N LYS A 94 -14.40 -5.66 -16.79
CA LYS A 94 -13.95 -7.03 -16.59
C LYS A 94 -14.08 -7.90 -17.84
N SER A 95 -15.06 -7.66 -18.71
CA SER A 95 -15.38 -8.53 -19.85
C SER A 95 -14.85 -8.02 -21.19
N GLN A 96 -14.80 -6.70 -21.38
CA GLN A 96 -14.48 -6.08 -22.67
C GLN A 96 -13.08 -5.46 -22.72
N PHE A 97 -12.43 -5.27 -21.57
CA PHE A 97 -11.10 -4.67 -21.49
C PHE A 97 -10.04 -5.69 -21.08
N LYS A 98 -8.78 -5.31 -21.28
CA LYS A 98 -7.64 -6.16 -20.92
C LYS A 98 -7.60 -6.37 -19.39
N PRO A 99 -7.14 -7.54 -18.91
CA PRO A 99 -7.17 -7.87 -17.49
C PRO A 99 -6.47 -6.86 -16.56
N TYR A 100 -5.44 -6.15 -17.06
CA TYR A 100 -4.72 -5.15 -16.27
C TYR A 100 -5.62 -3.98 -15.84
N VAL A 101 -6.71 -3.70 -16.56
CA VAL A 101 -7.64 -2.62 -16.21
C VAL A 101 -8.31 -2.88 -14.87
N MET A 102 -8.56 -4.15 -14.53
CA MET A 102 -9.05 -4.51 -13.19
C MET A 102 -8.00 -4.26 -12.11
N LYS A 103 -6.70 -4.41 -12.41
CA LYS A 103 -5.63 -4.03 -11.47
C LYS A 103 -5.64 -2.52 -11.22
N LEU A 104 -5.86 -1.71 -12.26
CA LEU A 104 -6.01 -0.25 -12.10
C LEU A 104 -7.20 0.11 -11.23
N CYS A 105 -8.34 -0.58 -11.39
CA CYS A 105 -9.53 -0.39 -10.56
C CYS A 105 -9.26 -0.77 -9.09
N SER A 106 -8.65 -1.93 -8.84
CA SER A 106 -8.28 -2.35 -7.48
C SER A 106 -7.31 -1.37 -6.81
N ASN A 107 -6.30 -0.89 -7.54
CA ASN A 107 -5.36 0.11 -7.03
C ASN A 107 -6.06 1.43 -6.67
N PHE A 108 -7.05 1.83 -7.48
CA PHE A 108 -7.86 3.01 -7.19
C PHE A 108 -8.73 2.81 -5.94
N ASP A 109 -9.40 1.66 -5.82
CA ASP A 109 -10.23 1.34 -4.65
C ASP A 109 -9.43 1.24 -3.37
N GLU A 110 -8.22 0.70 -3.40
CA GLU A 110 -7.33 0.67 -2.25
C GLU A 110 -6.93 2.08 -1.81
N LYS A 111 -6.60 2.94 -2.79
CA LYS A 111 -6.27 4.35 -2.52
C LYS A 111 -7.47 5.11 -1.97
N GLU A 112 -8.66 4.95 -2.56
CA GLU A 112 -9.90 5.56 -2.08
C GLU A 112 -10.27 5.03 -0.69
N LYS A 113 -10.12 3.73 -0.43
CA LYS A 113 -10.38 3.14 0.88
C LYS A 113 -9.40 3.68 1.93
N ALA A 114 -8.12 3.83 1.58
CA ALA A 114 -7.15 4.48 2.45
C ALA A 114 -7.54 5.93 2.77
N MET A 115 -8.07 6.67 1.80
CA MET A 115 -8.54 8.05 1.98
C MET A 115 -9.87 8.17 2.73
N GLN A 116 -10.87 7.33 2.41
CA GLN A 116 -12.24 7.38 2.93
C GLN A 116 -12.40 6.71 4.30
N SER A 117 -11.57 5.70 4.62
CA SER A 117 -11.73 4.94 5.87
C SER A 117 -11.59 5.79 7.12
N GLY A 118 -11.13 7.05 7.02
CA GLY A 118 -11.01 7.89 8.20
C GLY A 118 -10.15 7.23 9.27
N LEU A 119 -9.21 6.34 8.89
CA LEU A 119 -7.97 6.22 9.63
C LEU A 119 -7.41 7.64 9.57
N SER A 120 -7.74 8.44 10.58
CA SER A 120 -7.09 9.72 10.87
C SER A 120 -5.63 9.47 10.53
N ILE A 121 -5.13 10.05 9.43
CA ILE A 121 -3.79 9.77 8.91
C ILE A 121 -2.93 9.88 10.14
N ARG A 122 -2.50 8.72 10.65
CA ARG A 122 -1.88 8.69 11.97
C ARG A 122 -0.70 9.62 11.82
N PRO A 123 -0.65 10.73 12.60
CA PRO A 123 0.29 11.79 12.30
C PRO A 123 1.66 11.16 12.28
N ILE A 124 2.39 11.35 11.17
CA ILE A 124 3.67 10.66 10.98
C ILE A 124 4.82 11.43 11.67
N THR A 125 4.46 12.23 12.67
CA THR A 125 5.38 12.97 13.53
C THR A 125 6.25 12.00 14.32
N SER A 126 7.50 12.38 14.60
CA SER A 126 8.42 11.53 15.36
C SER A 126 7.87 11.12 16.72
N GLU A 127 7.11 12.00 17.39
CA GLU A 127 6.45 11.73 18.66
C GLU A 127 5.42 10.59 18.56
N GLU A 128 4.50 10.68 17.60
CA GLU A 128 3.50 9.62 17.37
C GLU A 128 4.14 8.29 16.95
N CYS A 129 5.18 8.33 16.11
CA CYS A 129 5.95 7.14 15.76
C CYS A 129 6.64 6.53 16.99
N LEU A 130 7.21 7.36 17.86
CA LEU A 130 7.83 6.91 19.11
C LEU A 130 6.81 6.27 20.05
N ASN A 131 5.68 6.93 20.29
CA ASN A 131 4.60 6.40 21.14
C ASN A 131 4.12 5.04 20.64
N HIS A 132 3.94 4.89 19.33
CA HIS A 132 3.59 3.60 18.74
C HIS A 132 4.67 2.55 18.93
N LEU A 133 5.94 2.90 18.74
CA LEU A 133 7.04 1.95 18.88
C LEU A 133 7.18 1.46 20.33
N ASP A 134 6.89 2.33 21.29
CA ASP A 134 6.89 2.00 22.72
C ASP A 134 5.83 0.95 23.08
N ASP A 135 4.65 0.99 22.45
CA ASP A 135 3.60 -0.05 22.59
C ASP A 135 4.09 -1.46 22.21
N PHE A 136 5.14 -1.56 21.39
CA PHE A 136 5.78 -2.82 20.96
C PHE A 136 7.11 -3.08 21.68
N GLY A 137 7.43 -2.30 22.72
CA GLY A 137 8.64 -2.43 23.52
C GLY A 137 9.92 -1.99 22.81
N ILE A 138 9.81 -1.05 21.86
CA ILE A 138 10.95 -0.37 21.22
C ILE A 138 11.03 1.03 21.85
N ASN A 139 11.84 1.14 22.89
CA ASN A 139 12.04 2.38 23.64
C ASN A 139 12.74 3.47 22.80
N SER A 140 12.81 4.68 23.33
CA SER A 140 13.43 5.84 22.64
C SER A 140 14.87 5.60 22.18
N GLU A 141 15.69 4.92 22.98
CA GLU A 141 17.08 4.64 22.62
C GLU A 141 17.17 3.76 21.35
N LEU A 142 16.39 2.68 21.31
CA LEU A 142 16.28 1.82 20.14
C LEU A 142 15.63 2.54 18.95
N ALA A 143 14.62 3.38 19.20
CA ALA A 143 13.88 4.10 18.17
C ALA A 143 14.72 5.17 17.43
N HIS A 144 15.77 5.69 18.08
CA HIS A 144 16.73 6.62 17.47
C HIS A 144 18.01 5.93 16.95
N GLY A 145 18.31 4.72 17.44
CA GLY A 145 19.41 3.89 16.95
C GLY A 145 19.18 3.33 15.54
N LYS A 146 20.22 2.72 14.95
CA LYS A 146 20.08 2.12 13.60
C LYS A 146 19.44 0.73 13.67
N ILE A 147 18.57 0.41 12.72
CA ILE A 147 17.89 -0.90 12.65
C ILE A 147 18.90 -2.06 12.59
N LYS A 148 20.05 -1.89 11.92
CA LYS A 148 21.11 -2.91 11.87
C LYS A 148 21.66 -3.32 13.24
N GLN A 149 21.56 -2.46 14.24
CA GLN A 149 22.03 -2.73 15.61
C GLN A 149 20.99 -3.48 16.45
N MET A 150 19.75 -3.58 15.98
CA MET A 150 18.67 -4.29 16.67
C MET A 150 18.88 -5.81 16.57
N SER A 151 18.60 -6.52 17.65
CA SER A 151 18.55 -7.99 17.68
C SER A 151 17.42 -8.53 16.79
N GLY A 152 17.47 -9.83 16.45
CA GLY A 152 16.41 -10.46 15.63
C GLY A 152 15.01 -10.25 16.19
N GLY A 153 14.82 -10.50 17.50
CA GLY A 153 13.53 -10.27 18.17
C GLY A 153 13.11 -8.81 18.25
N GLN A 154 14.06 -7.86 18.31
CA GLN A 154 13.74 -6.43 18.22
C GLN A 154 13.28 -6.04 16.81
N ARG A 155 13.93 -6.57 15.76
CA ARG A 155 13.49 -6.35 14.36
C ARG A 155 12.11 -6.95 14.11
N GLN A 156 11.80 -8.11 14.68
CA GLN A 156 10.48 -8.72 14.56
C GLN A 156 9.39 -7.89 15.24
N ARG A 157 9.67 -7.31 16.41
CA ARG A 157 8.78 -6.33 17.04
C ARG A 157 8.58 -5.08 16.19
N LEU A 158 9.62 -4.60 15.50
CA LEU A 158 9.52 -3.45 14.59
C LEU A 158 8.64 -3.76 13.37
N VAL A 159 8.79 -4.95 12.78
CA VAL A 159 7.92 -5.42 11.70
C VAL A 159 6.47 -5.52 12.18
N LEU A 160 6.24 -6.05 13.38
CA LEU A 160 4.92 -6.15 13.97
C LEU A 160 4.33 -4.75 14.21
N ALA A 161 5.09 -3.83 14.81
CA ALA A 161 4.68 -2.44 15.00
C ALA A 161 4.24 -1.83 13.67
N ALA A 162 5.05 -1.97 12.61
CA ALA A 162 4.68 -1.46 11.30
C ALA A 162 3.39 -2.09 10.76
N ALA A 163 3.19 -3.40 10.91
CA ALA A 163 1.97 -4.08 10.47
C ALA A 163 0.70 -3.58 11.16
N PHE A 164 0.80 -3.13 12.42
CA PHE A 164 -0.29 -2.55 13.20
C PHE A 164 -0.47 -1.04 13.00
N TRP A 165 0.45 -0.35 12.32
CA TRP A 165 0.37 1.10 12.11
C TRP A 165 -0.95 1.53 11.44
N THR A 166 -1.43 0.73 10.47
CA THR A 166 -2.68 0.95 9.73
C THR A 166 -3.92 0.42 10.45
N LYS A 167 -3.84 0.14 11.76
CA LYS A 167 -4.95 -0.37 12.60
C LYS A 167 -5.81 -1.43 11.88
N PRO A 168 -5.19 -2.51 11.37
CA PRO A 168 -5.89 -3.48 10.55
C PRO A 168 -6.94 -4.25 11.38
N HIS A 169 -8.11 -4.49 10.79
CA HIS A 169 -9.17 -5.31 11.38
C HIS A 169 -8.81 -6.81 11.47
N MET A 170 -7.88 -7.26 10.62
CA MET A 170 -7.37 -8.63 10.59
C MET A 170 -5.88 -8.60 10.28
N ILE A 171 -5.12 -9.38 11.04
CA ILE A 171 -3.71 -9.67 10.82
C ILE A 171 -3.54 -11.18 10.65
N ALA A 172 -2.79 -11.56 9.62
CA ALA A 172 -2.28 -12.91 9.47
C ALA A 172 -0.79 -12.90 9.86
N LEU A 173 -0.43 -13.72 10.85
CA LEU A 173 0.94 -13.92 11.33
C LEU A 173 1.38 -15.32 10.91
N ASP A 174 2.47 -15.39 10.17
CA ASP A 174 3.14 -16.65 9.87
C ASP A 174 4.32 -16.82 10.84
N GLU A 175 4.29 -17.89 11.65
CA GLU A 175 5.28 -18.23 12.69
C GLU A 175 5.68 -17.09 13.67
N PRO A 176 4.77 -16.55 14.51
CA PRO A 176 5.08 -15.43 15.40
C PRO A 176 5.96 -15.78 16.62
N THR A 177 6.39 -17.04 16.78
CA THR A 177 7.03 -17.57 18.00
C THR A 177 8.51 -17.95 17.87
N ASN A 178 9.18 -17.63 16.76
CA ASN A 178 10.62 -17.88 16.60
C ASN A 178 11.51 -16.82 17.27
#